data_AF-A0A970K1P3-F1
#
_entry.id   AF-A0A970K1P3-F1
#
_cell.length_a   1.000
_cell.length_b   1.000
_cell.length_c   1.000
_cell.angle_alpha   90.00
_cell.angle_beta   90.00
_cell.angle_gamma   90.00
#
_symmetry.space_group_name_H-M   'P 1'
#
loop_
_entity.id
_entity.type
_entity.pdbx_description
1 polymer ?
#
loop_
_entity_poly.entity_id
_entity_poly.type
_entity_poly.pdbx_seq_one_letter_code
_entity_poly.pdbx_strand_id
1 'polypeptide(L)'
;MNTGPLNDHGVSYADLICSGIMERWSGFFDLGTSDKPQPVTVRVVMNKQPVRKPFRIRVKPFFLIPAHVISPFYRRIWGFFRSGQIESMGLNWTPTQTGTMIIPAYTNPTVIKAVAAHEMGHILGLGDAYGAFYRYYYAAPGTDAYMMHSNRQVQPQEIRMMIAAHKSGRMQYFPKSWQTGRFLTGLAQDIRQLCHQIRRLAGARKKPRP
;
A
#
# COMPACT_ATOMS: atom_id res chain seq x y z
N MET A 1 -27.58 -6.02 5.24
CA MET A 1 -26.49 -5.26 4.59
C MET A 1 -25.46 -6.25 4.11
N ASN A 2 -25.15 -6.29 2.81
CA ASN A 2 -24.04 -7.11 2.32
C ASN A 2 -22.72 -6.38 2.65
N THR A 3 -21.97 -6.90 3.61
CA THR A 3 -20.69 -6.32 4.07
C THR A 3 -19.47 -6.98 3.41
N GLY A 4 -19.70 -7.79 2.37
CA GLY A 4 -18.68 -8.51 1.62
C GLY A 4 -18.84 -8.33 0.10
N PRO A 5 -17.91 -8.86 -0.69
CA PRO A 5 -18.06 -8.91 -2.14
C PRO A 5 -19.30 -9.71 -2.54
N LEU A 6 -19.98 -9.30 -3.61
CA LEU A 6 -21.26 -9.86 -4.07
C LEU A 6 -21.25 -11.38 -4.33
N ASN A 7 -20.07 -11.96 -4.57
CA ASN A 7 -19.91 -13.33 -5.04
C ASN A 7 -19.37 -14.30 -3.98
N ASP A 8 -19.20 -13.87 -2.72
CA ASP A 8 -18.61 -14.71 -1.67
C ASP A 8 -19.61 -14.96 -0.55
N HIS A 9 -19.85 -16.23 -0.24
CA HIS A 9 -20.95 -16.74 0.58
C HIS A 9 -20.83 -16.31 2.06
N GLY A 10 -21.23 -15.07 2.38
CA GLY A 10 -21.33 -14.58 3.75
C GLY A 10 -20.01 -14.11 4.40
N VAL A 11 -18.91 -14.08 3.65
CA VAL A 11 -17.61 -13.59 4.14
C VAL A 11 -17.56 -12.06 4.03
N SER A 12 -17.23 -11.37 5.12
CA SER A 12 -17.14 -9.90 5.11
C SER A 12 -15.82 -9.40 4.53
N TYR A 13 -15.77 -8.13 4.10
CA TYR A 13 -14.50 -7.48 3.76
C TYR A 13 -13.50 -7.54 4.91
N ALA A 14 -13.96 -7.41 6.15
CA ALA A 14 -13.09 -7.47 7.32
C ALA A 14 -12.40 -8.85 7.43
N ASP A 15 -13.14 -9.93 7.21
CA ASP A 15 -12.59 -11.29 7.25
C ASP A 15 -11.55 -11.52 6.15
N LEU A 16 -11.83 -11.05 4.93
CA LEU A 16 -10.89 -11.12 3.81
C LEU A 16 -9.62 -10.30 4.07
N ILE A 17 -9.76 -9.09 4.59
CA ILE A 17 -8.64 -8.21 4.92
C ILE A 17 -7.78 -8.85 6.02
N CYS A 18 -8.40 -9.27 7.13
CA CYS A 18 -7.68 -9.88 8.24
C CYS A 18 -6.96 -11.16 7.82
N SER A 19 -7.64 -12.06 7.09
CA SER A 19 -7.04 -13.31 6.62
C SER A 19 -5.90 -13.05 5.64
N GLY A 20 -6.07 -12.15 4.67
CA GLY A 20 -5.02 -11.80 3.71
C GLY A 20 -3.76 -11.23 4.36
N ILE A 21 -3.93 -10.38 5.38
CA ILE A 21 -2.81 -9.85 6.17
C ILE A 21 -2.13 -10.97 6.95
N MET A 22 -2.89 -11.78 7.69
CA MET A 22 -2.34 -12.84 8.52
C MET A 22 -1.59 -13.89 7.69
N GLU A 23 -2.15 -14.31 6.56
CA GLU A 23 -1.60 -15.30 5.64
C GLU A 23 -0.26 -14.85 5.06
N ARG A 24 -0.14 -13.58 4.65
CA ARG A 24 1.06 -13.12 3.92
C ARG A 24 2.16 -12.54 4.81
N TRP A 25 1.82 -12.00 5.98
CA TRP A 25 2.78 -11.41 6.92
C TRP A 25 3.24 -12.37 8.02
N SER A 26 2.57 -13.52 8.18
CA SER A 26 3.07 -14.59 9.05
C SER A 26 3.95 -15.55 8.27
N GLY A 27 4.98 -16.09 8.91
CA GLY A 27 5.89 -17.04 8.27
C GLY A 27 7.20 -17.18 9.01
N PHE A 28 8.10 -17.97 8.42
CA PHE A 28 9.48 -18.12 8.87
C PHE A 28 10.37 -17.27 7.96
N PHE A 29 11.21 -16.44 8.57
CA PHE A 29 12.04 -15.47 7.88
C PHE A 29 13.48 -15.54 8.38
N ASP A 30 14.44 -15.61 7.47
CA ASP A 30 15.86 -15.61 7.82
C ASP A 30 16.40 -14.18 7.92
N LEU A 31 16.49 -13.66 9.15
CA LEU A 31 16.82 -12.26 9.41
C LEU A 31 18.32 -11.99 9.63
N GLY A 32 19.17 -13.01 9.61
CA GLY A 32 20.61 -12.88 9.85
C GLY A 32 21.42 -12.27 8.69
N THR A 33 22.75 -12.32 8.75
CA THR A 33 23.57 -11.87 7.59
C THR A 33 23.53 -12.91 6.47
N SER A 34 23.99 -12.55 5.28
CA SER A 34 24.10 -13.50 4.16
C SER A 34 24.95 -14.74 4.52
N ASP A 35 25.83 -14.57 5.50
CA ASP A 35 26.83 -15.54 5.94
C ASP A 35 26.40 -16.26 7.23
N LYS A 36 25.42 -15.71 7.97
CA LYS A 36 24.85 -16.29 9.20
C LYS A 36 23.35 -15.98 9.29
N PRO A 37 22.49 -16.68 8.54
CA PRO A 37 21.04 -16.51 8.69
C PRO A 37 20.61 -16.94 10.09
N GLN A 38 19.81 -16.09 10.74
CA GLN A 38 19.10 -16.43 11.98
C GLN A 38 17.61 -16.53 11.64
N PRO A 39 17.02 -17.74 11.67
CA PRO A 39 15.62 -17.91 11.39
C PRO A 39 14.80 -17.30 12.52
N VAL A 40 13.80 -16.51 12.16
CA VAL A 40 12.83 -15.91 13.07
C VAL A 40 11.43 -16.25 12.58
N THR A 41 10.59 -16.70 13.50
CA THR A 41 9.17 -16.90 13.22
C THR A 41 8.42 -15.61 13.48
N VAL A 42 7.75 -15.08 12.45
CA VAL A 42 6.85 -13.95 12.57
C VAL A 42 5.42 -14.46 12.52
N ARG A 43 4.62 -14.08 13.51
CA ARG A 43 3.21 -14.43 13.58
C ARG A 43 2.38 -13.17 13.72
N VAL A 44 1.45 -12.96 12.79
CA VAL A 44 0.48 -11.87 12.89
C VAL A 44 -0.79 -12.37 13.57
N VAL A 45 -1.21 -11.65 14.60
CA VAL A 45 -2.41 -11.96 15.38
C VAL A 45 -3.32 -10.75 15.41
N MET A 46 -4.58 -10.94 15.02
CA MET A 46 -5.61 -9.90 15.08
C MET A 46 -6.30 -9.96 16.45
N ASN A 47 -5.94 -9.03 17.33
CA ASN A 47 -6.55 -8.94 18.67
C ASN A 47 -7.86 -8.15 18.60
N LYS A 48 -8.96 -8.76 19.06
CA LYS A 48 -10.26 -8.08 19.17
C LYS A 48 -10.29 -7.04 20.30
N GLN A 49 -9.51 -7.27 21.36
CA GLN A 49 -9.32 -6.29 22.43
C GLN A 49 -8.10 -5.42 22.13
N PRO A 50 -8.25 -4.08 22.11
CA PRO A 50 -7.18 -3.19 21.70
C PRO A 50 -6.11 -3.10 22.80
N VAL A 51 -4.99 -3.78 22.61
CA VAL A 51 -3.76 -3.58 23.41
C VAL A 51 -3.07 -2.26 23.04
N ARG A 52 -3.33 -1.76 21.82
CA ARG A 52 -2.82 -0.51 21.28
C ARG A 52 -3.92 0.20 20.50
N LYS A 53 -3.70 1.47 20.18
CA LYS A 53 -4.61 2.26 19.33
C LYS A 53 -4.82 1.52 17.99
N PRO A 54 -6.06 1.19 17.61
CA PRO A 54 -6.34 0.55 16.34
C PRO A 54 -6.09 1.53 15.19
N PHE A 55 -5.65 1.01 14.05
CA PHE A 55 -5.67 1.76 12.79
C PHE A 55 -7.03 1.58 12.11
N ARG A 56 -7.41 2.54 11.27
CA ARG A 56 -8.71 2.55 10.60
C ARG A 56 -8.59 1.98 9.21
N ILE A 57 -9.57 1.16 8.82
CA ILE A 57 -9.72 0.64 7.47
C ILE A 57 -11.06 1.14 6.92
N ARG A 58 -11.08 1.63 5.69
CA ARG A 58 -12.29 2.11 5.01
C ARG A 58 -12.43 1.41 3.67
N VAL A 59 -13.53 0.70 3.49
CA VAL A 59 -13.92 0.18 2.18
C VAL A 59 -14.79 1.21 1.48
N LYS A 60 -14.44 1.59 0.25
CA LYS A 60 -15.17 2.60 -0.53
C LYS A 60 -15.43 2.13 -1.96
N PRO A 61 -16.54 2.54 -2.59
CA PRO A 61 -16.73 2.29 -4.02
C PRO A 61 -15.60 2.91 -4.83
N PHE A 62 -15.07 2.16 -5.79
CA PHE A 62 -13.96 2.59 -6.63
C PHE A 62 -14.39 3.77 -7.50
N PHE A 63 -13.73 4.92 -7.36
CA PHE A 63 -13.97 6.06 -8.25
C PHE A 63 -12.77 6.27 -9.18
N LEU A 64 -11.57 6.51 -8.64
CA LEU A 64 -10.37 6.76 -9.46
C LEU A 64 -9.03 6.43 -8.77
N ILE A 65 -9.01 6.29 -7.45
CA ILE A 65 -7.77 6.11 -6.67
C ILE A 65 -7.65 4.63 -6.30
N PRO A 66 -6.50 3.98 -6.54
CA PRO A 66 -6.24 2.63 -6.07
C PRO A 66 -6.31 2.55 -4.54
N ALA A 67 -6.17 1.34 -4.00
CA ALA A 67 -5.93 1.22 -2.58
C ALA A 67 -4.69 2.02 -2.17
N HIS A 68 -4.75 2.59 -0.97
CA HIS A 68 -3.66 3.38 -0.41
C HIS A 68 -3.83 3.56 1.10
N VAL A 69 -2.72 3.78 1.79
CA VAL A 69 -2.68 4.26 3.16
C VAL A 69 -2.41 5.75 3.19
N ILE A 70 -3.20 6.47 3.99
CA ILE A 70 -3.16 7.92 4.00
C ILE A 70 -3.03 8.50 5.41
N SER A 71 -2.13 9.47 5.58
CA SER A 71 -1.99 10.22 6.84
C SER A 71 -3.07 11.28 7.01
N PRO A 72 -3.32 11.80 8.22
CA PRO A 72 -4.05 13.06 8.38
C PRO A 72 -3.41 14.19 7.58
N PHE A 73 -4.23 15.10 7.02
CA PHE A 73 -3.77 16.15 6.11
C PHE A 73 -2.65 17.04 6.69
N TYR A 74 -2.77 17.44 7.96
CA TYR A 74 -1.76 18.27 8.64
C TYR A 74 -0.37 17.64 8.66
N ARG A 75 -0.28 16.29 8.73
CA ARG A 75 1.00 15.58 8.70
C ARG A 75 1.62 15.50 7.31
N ARG A 76 0.80 15.50 6.27
CA ARG A 76 1.29 15.43 4.88
C ARG A 76 2.02 16.70 4.50
N ILE A 77 1.43 17.85 4.87
CA ILE A 77 2.06 19.17 4.72
C ILE A 77 3.40 19.20 5.47
N TRP A 78 3.42 18.77 6.74
CA TRP A 78 4.65 18.78 7.54
C TRP A 78 5.71 17.75 7.09
N GLY A 79 5.28 16.59 6.59
CA GLY A 79 6.16 15.51 6.13
C GLY A 79 7.04 15.90 4.94
N PHE A 80 6.47 16.69 4.03
CA PHE A 80 7.18 17.27 2.88
C PHE A 80 8.38 18.10 3.34
N PHE A 81 8.18 19.05 4.25
CA PHE A 81 9.26 19.92 4.75
C PHE A 81 10.32 19.16 5.54
N ARG A 82 9.97 18.05 6.22
CA ARG A 82 10.90 17.35 7.13
C ARG A 82 11.72 16.25 6.46
N SER A 83 11.22 15.63 5.38
CA SER A 83 11.84 14.42 4.82
C SER A 83 12.37 14.55 3.40
N GLY A 84 11.93 15.57 2.64
CA GLY A 84 12.32 15.73 1.22
C GLY A 84 11.91 14.57 0.30
N GLN A 85 11.13 13.61 0.80
CA GLN A 85 10.67 12.43 0.07
C GLN A 85 9.23 12.66 -0.40
N ILE A 86 8.95 12.49 -1.69
CA ILE A 86 7.62 12.72 -2.27
C ILE A 86 6.56 11.76 -1.67
N GLU A 87 6.92 10.53 -1.31
CA GLU A 87 6.00 9.58 -0.66
C GLU A 87 5.48 10.06 0.70
N SER A 88 6.24 10.92 1.40
CA SER A 88 5.79 11.54 2.65
C SER A 88 4.61 12.51 2.45
N MET A 89 4.33 12.92 1.20
CA MET A 89 3.15 13.73 0.84
C MET A 89 1.86 12.92 0.93
N GLY A 90 1.90 11.59 0.81
CA GLY A 90 0.75 10.70 1.02
C GLY A 90 0.72 10.12 2.44
N LEU A 91 1.88 9.64 2.89
CA LEU A 91 2.03 8.90 4.14
C LEU A 91 3.25 9.38 4.94
N ASN A 92 3.01 10.21 5.94
CA ASN A 92 3.99 10.55 6.98
C ASN A 92 3.75 9.63 8.19
N TRP A 93 4.28 8.41 8.11
CA TRP A 93 4.08 7.35 9.09
C TRP A 93 4.91 7.54 10.38
N THR A 94 4.33 7.15 11.51
CA THR A 94 5.02 6.90 12.80
C THR A 94 4.28 5.76 13.53
N PRO A 95 4.90 5.10 14.53
CA PRO A 95 4.23 4.06 15.31
C PRO A 95 2.92 4.49 16.00
N THR A 96 2.77 5.77 16.35
CA THR A 96 1.56 6.30 17.00
C THR A 96 0.52 6.84 16.01
N GLN A 97 0.91 7.08 14.77
CA GLN A 97 0.04 7.58 13.71
C GLN A 97 0.40 6.86 12.39
N THR A 98 -0.18 5.69 12.21
CA THR A 98 0.10 4.78 11.09
C THR A 98 -0.67 5.12 9.81
N GLY A 99 -1.73 5.93 9.92
CA GLY A 99 -2.58 6.33 8.81
C GLY A 99 -3.94 5.63 8.81
N THR A 100 -4.67 5.78 7.71
CA THR A 100 -5.94 5.08 7.43
C THR A 100 -5.79 4.34 6.11
N MET A 101 -6.05 3.04 6.13
CA MET A 101 -6.07 2.20 4.95
C MET A 101 -7.40 2.40 4.22
N ILE A 102 -7.34 2.69 2.93
CA ILE A 102 -8.51 2.84 2.08
C ILE A 102 -8.44 1.76 1.00
N ILE A 103 -9.42 0.85 1.01
CA ILE A 103 -9.50 -0.26 0.05
C ILE A 103 -10.75 -0.06 -0.83
N PRO A 104 -10.62 -0.12 -2.16
CA PRO A 104 -11.78 -0.19 -3.04
C PRO A 104 -12.66 -1.41 -2.77
N ALA A 105 -13.96 -1.28 -3.01
CA ALA A 105 -14.89 -2.41 -2.94
C ALA A 105 -14.69 -3.40 -4.11
N TYR A 106 -13.54 -4.07 -4.14
CA TYR A 106 -13.25 -5.13 -5.11
C TYR A 106 -14.23 -6.29 -4.95
N THR A 107 -14.49 -7.00 -6.03
CA THR A 107 -15.36 -8.18 -6.04
C THR A 107 -14.60 -9.49 -5.88
N ASN A 108 -13.30 -9.50 -6.20
CA ASN A 108 -12.46 -10.70 -6.14
C ASN A 108 -11.78 -10.83 -4.74
N PRO A 109 -12.07 -11.89 -3.97
CA PRO A 109 -11.48 -12.12 -2.64
C PRO A 109 -9.95 -12.16 -2.62
N THR A 110 -9.34 -12.79 -3.63
CA THR A 110 -7.88 -12.91 -3.74
C THR A 110 -7.22 -11.55 -3.91
N VAL A 111 -7.84 -10.67 -4.69
CA VAL A 111 -7.36 -9.28 -4.88
C VAL A 111 -7.48 -8.50 -3.58
N ILE A 112 -8.61 -8.59 -2.87
CA ILE A 112 -8.81 -7.94 -1.57
C ILE A 112 -7.71 -8.34 -0.60
N LYS A 113 -7.45 -9.65 -0.47
CA LYS A 113 -6.42 -10.20 0.41
C LYS A 113 -5.03 -9.68 0.05
N ALA A 114 -4.67 -9.70 -1.24
CA ALA A 114 -3.36 -9.27 -1.72
C ALA A 114 -3.12 -7.78 -1.49
N VAL A 115 -4.10 -6.96 -1.85
CA VAL A 115 -4.05 -5.51 -1.64
C VAL A 115 -4.00 -5.18 -0.15
N ALA A 116 -4.84 -5.80 0.68
CA ALA A 116 -4.80 -5.58 2.13
C ALA A 116 -3.44 -5.89 2.74
N ALA A 117 -2.78 -6.96 2.30
CA ALA A 117 -1.44 -7.31 2.75
C ALA A 117 -0.39 -6.27 2.30
N HIS A 118 -0.50 -5.75 1.09
CA HIS A 118 0.37 -4.67 0.60
C HIS A 118 0.19 -3.39 1.43
N GLU A 119 -1.05 -2.92 1.57
CA GLU A 119 -1.37 -1.73 2.37
C GLU A 119 -0.98 -1.90 3.84
N MET A 120 -0.96 -3.12 4.36
CA MET A 120 -0.47 -3.39 5.71
C MET A 120 1.01 -3.06 5.86
N GLY A 121 1.84 -3.26 4.82
CA GLY A 121 3.24 -2.84 4.85
C GLY A 121 3.39 -1.34 5.10
N HIS A 122 2.54 -0.52 4.48
CA HIS A 122 2.49 0.91 4.78
C HIS A 122 2.06 1.21 6.22
N ILE A 123 1.07 0.51 6.75
CA ILE A 123 0.67 0.61 8.17
C ILE A 123 1.83 0.20 9.10
N LEU A 124 2.73 -0.66 8.66
CA LEU A 124 3.93 -1.11 9.37
C LEU A 124 5.16 -0.21 9.14
N GLY A 125 5.01 0.86 8.35
CA GLY A 125 6.05 1.86 8.13
C GLY A 125 7.00 1.53 6.98
N LEU A 126 6.58 0.74 6.01
CA LEU A 126 7.33 0.47 4.79
C LEU A 126 6.81 1.36 3.65
N GLY A 127 7.71 2.01 2.92
CA GLY A 127 7.40 2.61 1.64
C GLY A 127 7.22 1.57 0.55
N ASP A 128 6.76 2.01 -0.61
CA ASP A 128 6.67 1.10 -1.74
C ASP A 128 8.04 0.79 -2.33
N ALA A 129 8.17 -0.43 -2.85
CA ALA A 129 9.31 -0.83 -3.65
C ALA A 129 9.17 -0.38 -5.12
N TYR A 130 7.95 -0.05 -5.57
CA TYR A 130 7.67 0.76 -6.76
C TYR A 130 7.09 2.09 -6.30
N GLY A 131 7.60 3.26 -6.64
CA GLY A 131 7.01 4.50 -6.11
C GLY A 131 5.53 4.65 -6.47
N ALA A 132 4.59 4.28 -5.59
CA ALA A 132 3.15 4.27 -5.93
C ALA A 132 2.62 5.69 -6.12
N PHE A 133 3.31 6.68 -5.57
CA PHE A 133 2.96 8.06 -5.82
C PHE A 133 3.28 8.52 -7.25
N TYR A 134 4.15 7.83 -7.99
CA TYR A 134 4.49 8.20 -9.36
C TYR A 134 5.18 7.01 -10.10
N ARG A 135 4.55 6.52 -11.19
CA ARG A 135 5.11 5.83 -12.40
C ARG A 135 6.48 6.30 -12.96
N TYR A 136 7.21 7.14 -12.22
CA TYR A 136 8.32 7.99 -12.65
C TYR A 136 9.65 7.56 -12.01
N TYR A 137 9.62 6.54 -11.13
CA TYR A 137 10.79 5.93 -10.48
C TYR A 137 10.99 4.50 -10.97
N TYR A 138 12.23 4.03 -11.05
CA TYR A 138 12.51 2.61 -11.25
C TYR A 138 12.13 1.85 -9.97
N ALA A 139 11.47 0.70 -10.12
CA ALA A 139 11.27 -0.21 -9.00
C ALA A 139 12.64 -0.55 -8.38
N ALA A 140 12.70 -0.69 -7.06
CA ALA A 140 13.94 -1.05 -6.41
C ALA A 140 14.49 -2.37 -7.01
N PRO A 141 15.74 -2.40 -7.51
CA PRO A 141 16.27 -3.58 -8.20
C PRO A 141 16.18 -4.83 -7.31
N GLY A 142 15.79 -5.96 -7.91
CA GLY A 142 15.68 -7.24 -7.19
C GLY A 142 14.47 -7.35 -6.26
N THR A 143 13.49 -6.43 -6.35
CA THR A 143 12.29 -6.49 -5.51
C THR A 143 11.07 -7.13 -6.18
N ASP A 144 11.24 -7.83 -7.31
CA ASP A 144 10.14 -8.42 -8.11
C ASP A 144 9.21 -9.35 -7.33
N ALA A 145 9.72 -10.02 -6.30
CA ALA A 145 8.96 -10.94 -5.46
C ALA A 145 8.37 -10.30 -4.18
N TYR A 146 8.64 -9.02 -3.92
CA TYR A 146 8.35 -8.37 -2.64
C TYR A 146 6.86 -8.02 -2.52
N MET A 147 6.36 -8.00 -1.29
CA MET A 147 5.00 -7.58 -0.98
C MET A 147 4.79 -6.12 -1.41
N MET A 148 5.74 -5.25 -1.07
CA MET A 148 5.73 -3.83 -1.42
C MET A 148 6.01 -3.54 -2.90
N HIS A 149 6.23 -4.58 -3.73
CA HIS A 149 6.44 -4.43 -5.18
C HIS A 149 5.29 -5.01 -6.01
N SER A 150 4.97 -6.28 -5.79
CA SER A 150 4.12 -7.07 -6.69
C SER A 150 2.98 -7.80 -5.97
N ASN A 151 2.70 -7.43 -4.71
CA ASN A 151 1.67 -8.04 -3.86
C ASN A 151 1.82 -9.57 -3.71
N ARG A 152 3.05 -10.09 -3.87
CA ARG A 152 3.33 -11.53 -3.86
C ARG A 152 3.53 -12.06 -2.45
N GLN A 153 4.72 -11.86 -1.89
CA GLN A 153 5.10 -12.42 -0.60
C GLN A 153 6.00 -11.46 0.17
N VAL A 154 5.83 -11.41 1.48
CA VAL A 154 6.74 -10.68 2.36
C VAL A 154 8.12 -11.35 2.31
N GLN A 155 9.17 -10.55 2.14
CA GLN A 155 10.55 -11.00 2.12
C GLN A 155 11.26 -10.69 3.46
N PRO A 156 12.33 -11.42 3.82
CA PRO A 156 13.07 -11.15 5.05
C PRO A 156 13.54 -9.69 5.18
N GLN A 157 13.90 -9.06 4.06
CA GLN A 157 14.29 -7.65 4.04
C GLN A 157 13.15 -6.71 4.45
N GLU A 158 11.90 -7.01 4.08
CA GLU A 158 10.72 -6.24 4.47
C GLU A 158 10.48 -6.33 5.98
N ILE A 159 10.73 -7.50 6.59
CA ILE A 159 10.68 -7.68 8.05
C ILE A 159 11.78 -6.85 8.74
N ARG A 160 13.01 -6.82 8.20
CA ARG A 160 14.09 -5.99 8.74
C ARG A 160 13.75 -4.51 8.67
N MET A 161 13.18 -4.07 7.55
CA MET A 161 12.71 -2.70 7.36
C MET A 161 11.60 -2.36 8.35
N MET A 162 10.62 -3.25 8.56
CA MET A 162 9.59 -3.07 9.59
C MET A 162 10.20 -2.86 10.98
N ILE A 163 11.13 -3.73 11.40
CA ILE A 163 11.79 -3.63 12.71
C ILE A 163 12.54 -2.29 12.82
N ALA A 164 13.30 -1.91 11.78
CA ALA A 164 13.99 -0.64 11.71
C ALA A 164 13.02 0.56 11.76
N ALA A 165 11.84 0.46 11.13
CA ALA A 165 10.82 1.49 11.15
C ALA A 165 10.32 1.75 12.57
N HIS A 166 10.01 0.67 13.29
CA HIS A 166 9.54 0.73 14.67
C HIS A 166 10.63 1.19 15.65
N LYS A 167 11.88 0.76 15.45
CA LYS A 167 13.02 1.19 16.29
C LYS A 167 13.36 2.67 16.10
N SER A 168 13.35 3.15 14.85
CA SER A 168 13.68 4.54 14.52
C SER A 168 12.50 5.49 14.68
N GLY A 169 11.27 4.97 14.75
CA GLY A 169 10.05 5.75 14.71
C GLY A 169 9.78 6.42 13.36
N ARG A 170 10.44 5.95 12.28
CA ARG A 170 10.40 6.55 10.95
C ARG A 170 10.15 5.50 9.88
N MET A 171 9.38 5.87 8.86
CA MET A 171 9.14 5.04 7.69
C MET A 171 10.47 4.64 7.01
N GLN A 172 10.58 3.40 6.58
CA GLN A 172 11.72 2.88 5.84
C GLN A 172 11.36 2.80 4.35
N TYR A 173 12.30 3.19 3.50
CA TYR A 173 12.09 3.23 2.05
C TYR A 173 13.08 2.31 1.36
N PHE A 174 12.64 1.71 0.26
CA PHE A 174 13.55 0.98 -0.63
C PHE A 174 14.49 1.97 -1.34
N PRO A 175 15.71 1.53 -1.72
CA PRO A 175 16.61 2.35 -2.51
C PRO A 175 15.97 2.65 -3.87
N LYS A 176 15.95 3.93 -4.25
CA LYS A 176 15.37 4.41 -5.51
C LYS A 176 16.42 5.11 -6.34
N SER A 177 16.35 4.93 -7.65
CA SER A 177 17.11 5.73 -8.61
C SER A 177 16.18 6.70 -9.33
N TRP A 178 16.60 7.96 -9.41
CA TRP A 178 15.89 9.00 -10.16
C TRP A 178 16.27 8.92 -11.65
N GLN A 179 15.28 8.93 -12.54
CA GLN A 179 15.50 8.96 -14.00
C GLN A 179 14.60 10.00 -14.66
N THR A 180 15.14 11.19 -14.92
CA THR A 180 14.41 12.34 -15.48
C THR A 180 13.68 12.03 -16.79
N GLY A 181 14.26 11.22 -17.68
CA GLY A 181 13.63 10.88 -18.96
C GLY A 181 12.34 10.07 -18.82
N ARG A 182 12.33 9.07 -17.92
CA ARG A 182 11.11 8.30 -17.61
C ARG A 182 10.08 9.15 -16.88
N PHE A 183 10.53 10.08 -16.04
CA PHE A 183 9.65 11.04 -15.38
C PHE A 183 8.85 11.84 -16.42
N LEU A 184 9.53 12.49 -17.37
CA LEU A 184 8.86 13.27 -18.41
C LEU A 184 7.94 12.42 -19.29
N THR A 185 8.34 11.17 -19.56
CA THR A 185 7.54 10.22 -20.36
C THR A 185 6.27 9.80 -19.64
N GLY A 186 6.36 9.47 -18.34
CA GLY A 186 5.21 9.15 -17.50
C GLY A 186 4.24 10.32 -17.39
N LEU A 187 4.76 11.55 -17.22
CA LEU A 187 3.94 12.77 -17.17
C LEU A 187 3.11 12.94 -18.43
N ALA A 188 3.76 12.80 -19.59
CA ALA A 188 3.10 12.94 -20.88
C ALA A 188 2.04 11.85 -21.11
N GLN A 189 2.23 10.64 -20.57
CA GLN A 189 1.25 9.55 -20.67
C GLN A 189 0.04 9.79 -19.76
N ASP A 190 0.26 10.21 -18.52
CA ASP A 190 -0.81 10.48 -17.56
C ASP A 190 -1.67 11.67 -18.03
N ILE A 191 -1.06 12.74 -18.54
CA ILE A 191 -1.79 13.88 -19.15
C ILE A 191 -2.64 13.39 -20.33
N ARG A 192 -2.09 12.54 -21.20
CA ARG A 192 -2.85 11.95 -22.32
C ARG A 192 -4.01 11.11 -21.82
N GLN A 193 -3.81 10.25 -20.82
CA GLN A 193 -4.88 9.41 -20.24
C GLN A 193 -5.99 10.27 -19.62
N LEU A 194 -5.64 11.31 -18.87
CA LEU A 194 -6.59 12.25 -18.29
C LEU A 194 -7.39 12.97 -19.38
N CYS A 195 -6.73 13.49 -20.41
CA CYS A 195 -7.39 14.12 -21.56
C CYS A 195 -8.35 13.15 -22.28
N HIS A 196 -7.96 11.89 -22.48
CA HIS A 196 -8.82 10.87 -23.06
C HIS A 196 -10.05 10.58 -22.19
N GLN A 197 -9.87 10.48 -20.87
CA GLN A 197 -10.99 10.26 -19.94
C GLN A 197 -11.96 11.44 -19.91
N ILE A 198 -11.46 12.68 -19.87
CA ILE A 198 -12.29 13.90 -19.93
C ILE A 198 -13.10 13.92 -21.24
N ARG A 199 -12.46 13.64 -22.38
CA ARG A 199 -13.14 13.56 -23.69
C ARG A 199 -14.21 12.48 -23.71
N ARG A 200 -13.94 11.31 -23.12
CA ARG A 200 -14.92 10.21 -23.02
C ARG A 200 -16.14 10.61 -22.18
N LEU A 201 -15.92 11.30 -21.06
CA LEU A 201 -17.00 11.81 -20.19
C LEU A 201 -17.81 12.92 -20.87
N ALA A 202 -17.15 13.81 -21.62
CA ALA A 202 -17.81 14.86 -22.40
C ALA A 202 -18.63 14.29 -23.57
N GLY A 203 -18.12 13.25 -24.25
CA GLY A 203 -18.83 12.56 -25.32
C GLY A 203 -20.04 11.73 -24.83
N ALA A 204 -19.92 11.10 -23.66
CA ALA A 204 -21.03 10.37 -23.03
C ALA A 204 -22.22 11.28 -22.66
N ARG A 205 -21.98 12.57 -22.37
CA ARG A 205 -23.03 13.59 -22.14
C ARG A 205 -23.75 14.05 -23.41
N LYS A 206 -23.19 13.80 -24.60
CA LYS A 206 -23.78 14.22 -25.89
C LYS A 206 -24.65 13.16 -26.56
N LYS A 207 -24.78 11.94 -26.02
CA LYS A 207 -25.77 10.98 -26.54
C LYS A 207 -27.17 11.45 -26.11
N PRO A 208 -28.08 11.78 -27.04
CA PRO A 208 -29.47 12.06 -26.68
C PRO A 208 -30.05 10.81 -26.02
N ARG A 209 -30.79 11.02 -24.93
CA ARG A 209 -31.64 9.95 -24.39
C ARG A 209 -32.72 9.66 -25.44
N PRO A 210 -33.04 8.39 -25.71
CA PRO A 210 -34.20 8.04 -26.54
C PRO A 210 -35.48 8.63 -25.95
#